data_AF-A0A7J4U3C7-F1
#
_entry.id   AF-A0A7J4U3C7-F1
#
_cell.length_a   1.000
_cell.length_b   1.000
_cell.length_c   1.000
_cell.angle_alpha   90.00
_cell.angle_beta   90.00
_cell.angle_gamma   90.00
#
_symmetry.space_group_name_H-M   'P 1'
#
loop_
_entity.id
_entity.type
_entity.pdbx_description
1 polymer ?
#
loop_
_entity_poly.entity_id
_entity_poly.type
_entity_poly.pdbx_seq_one_letter_code
_entity_poly.pdbx_strand_id
1 'polypeptide(L)'
;MGKQILYLENDFTWVELVKPQLERHGQVTAVDNEHDFRGAIDDMASRGEWPSAVVLEQRVRWTHPAPEIPEPPAEVRAEGFANAGIRCYDYLRQMQNGSGKTPVIFYSTVEPEKISEVLLRRGIGADPMDYQCVEKIDTFTGLHNALRKVI
;
A
#
# COMPACT_ATOMS: atom_id res chain seq x y z
N MET A 1 -15.63 14.42 7.45
CA MET A 1 -15.09 13.91 6.17
C MET A 1 -15.11 12.39 6.24
N GLY A 2 -15.46 11.70 5.16
CA GLY A 2 -15.45 10.23 5.13
C GLY A 2 -14.03 9.68 5.18
N LYS A 3 -13.86 8.50 5.77
CA LYS A 3 -12.57 7.79 5.80
C LYS A 3 -12.17 7.41 4.38
N GLN A 4 -10.98 7.81 3.93
CA GLN A 4 -10.42 7.41 2.63
C GLN A 4 -9.46 6.25 2.81
N ILE A 5 -9.58 5.22 1.98
CA ILE A 5 -8.67 4.06 1.94
C ILE A 5 -8.04 4.02 0.56
N LEU A 6 -6.71 4.04 0.49
CA LEU A 6 -5.97 3.80 -0.75
C LEU A 6 -5.54 2.34 -0.81
N TYR A 7 -5.90 1.64 -1.88
CA TYR A 7 -5.67 0.21 -2.04
C TYR A 7 -4.82 -0.06 -3.29
N LEU A 8 -3.66 -0.67 -3.11
CA LEU A 8 -2.77 -1.09 -4.20
C LEU A 8 -2.90 -2.59 -4.45
N GLU A 9 -3.39 -2.97 -5.63
CA GLU A 9 -3.57 -4.36 -6.04
C GLU A 9 -3.56 -4.50 -7.56
N ASN A 10 -2.64 -5.31 -8.08
CA ASN A 10 -2.49 -5.50 -9.53
C ASN A 10 -3.30 -6.69 -10.10
N ASP A 11 -3.90 -7.51 -9.24
CA ASP A 11 -4.77 -8.61 -9.67
C ASP A 11 -6.24 -8.18 -9.61
N PHE A 12 -6.86 -8.09 -10.79
CA PHE A 12 -8.26 -7.68 -10.94
C PHE A 12 -9.24 -8.55 -10.11
N THR A 13 -8.98 -9.85 -9.99
CA THR A 13 -9.84 -10.75 -9.20
C THR A 13 -9.78 -10.40 -7.73
N TRP A 14 -8.57 -10.10 -7.21
CA TRP A 14 -8.41 -9.64 -5.85
C TRP A 14 -9.05 -8.27 -5.62
N VAL A 15 -8.94 -7.34 -6.57
CA VAL A 15 -9.62 -6.03 -6.48
C VAL A 15 -11.12 -6.21 -6.30
N GLU A 16 -11.78 -7.00 -7.17
CA GLU A 16 -13.23 -7.23 -7.12
C GLU A 16 -13.68 -7.92 -5.83
N LEU A 17 -12.83 -8.79 -5.27
CA LEU A 17 -13.11 -9.51 -4.03
C LEU A 17 -12.91 -8.66 -2.77
N VAL A 18 -11.85 -7.86 -2.74
CA VAL A 18 -11.37 -7.16 -1.53
C VAL A 18 -11.98 -5.78 -1.41
N LYS A 19 -12.13 -5.04 -2.53
CA LYS A 19 -12.64 -3.66 -2.51
C LYS A 19 -14.00 -3.55 -1.81
N PRO A 20 -15.01 -4.43 -2.05
CA PRO A 20 -16.28 -4.37 -1.32
C PRO A 20 -16.15 -4.59 0.19
N GLN A 21 -15.10 -5.29 0.64
CA GLN A 21 -14.81 -5.46 2.06
C GLN A 21 -14.22 -4.19 2.67
N LEU A 22 -13.34 -3.51 1.93
CA LEU A 22 -12.75 -2.22 2.32
C LEU A 22 -13.81 -1.11 2.34
N GLU A 23 -14.75 -1.12 1.40
CA GLU A 23 -15.81 -0.10 1.28
C GLU A 23 -16.76 -0.04 2.49
N ARG A 24 -16.83 -1.13 3.28
CA ARG A 24 -17.54 -1.14 4.58
C ARG A 24 -16.92 -0.21 5.62
N HIS A 25 -15.69 0.22 5.39
CA HIS A 25 -14.86 0.98 6.33
C HIS A 25 -14.57 2.41 5.87
N GLY A 26 -14.74 2.71 4.58
CA GLY A 26 -14.46 4.02 4.00
C GLY A 26 -14.61 4.04 2.48
N GLN A 27 -14.42 5.21 1.88
CA GLN A 27 -14.33 5.34 0.43
C GLN A 27 -12.99 4.76 -0.04
N VAL A 28 -13.02 3.89 -1.04
CA VAL A 28 -11.83 3.18 -1.53
C VAL A 28 -11.40 3.71 -2.88
N THR A 29 -10.15 4.16 -2.96
CA THR A 29 -9.46 4.41 -4.23
C THR A 29 -8.53 3.23 -4.49
N ALA A 30 -8.80 2.45 -5.54
CA ALA A 30 -7.96 1.32 -5.94
C ALA A 30 -7.04 1.74 -7.08
N VAL A 31 -5.77 1.39 -6.97
CA VAL A 31 -4.72 1.56 -7.99
C VAL A 31 -4.02 0.22 -8.17
N ASP A 32 -3.45 -0.04 -9.35
CA ASP A 32 -2.99 -1.39 -9.72
C ASP A 32 -1.49 -1.49 -10.01
N ASN A 33 -0.75 -0.40 -9.83
CA ASN A 33 0.68 -0.35 -10.02
C ASN A 33 1.34 0.72 -9.14
N GLU A 34 2.67 0.63 -8.98
CA GLU A 34 3.43 1.53 -8.11
C GLU A 34 3.43 2.98 -8.60
N HIS A 35 3.48 3.21 -9.92
CA HIS A 35 3.45 4.55 -10.50
C HIS A 35 2.15 5.28 -10.14
N ASP A 36 1.00 4.63 -10.31
CA ASP A 36 -0.30 5.22 -10.02
C ASP A 36 -0.54 5.40 -8.52
N PHE A 37 0.04 4.52 -7.69
CA PHE A 37 0.08 4.74 -6.24
C PHE A 37 0.82 6.02 -5.89
N ARG A 38 2.03 6.24 -6.43
CA ARG A 38 2.80 7.47 -6.17
C ARG A 38 2.03 8.69 -6.64
N GLY A 39 1.43 8.65 -7.83
CA GLY A 39 0.58 9.73 -8.34
C GLY A 39 -0.64 10.03 -7.46
N ALA A 40 -1.31 9.00 -6.93
CA ALA A 40 -2.42 9.18 -6.00
C ALA A 40 -1.98 9.85 -4.68
N ILE A 41 -0.81 9.49 -4.16
CA ILE A 41 -0.23 10.14 -2.98
C ILE A 41 0.14 11.59 -3.26
N ASP A 42 0.76 11.89 -4.40
CA ASP A 42 1.12 13.26 -4.79
C ASP A 42 -0.12 14.15 -4.91
N ASP A 43 -1.17 13.63 -5.54
CA ASP A 43 -2.45 14.29 -5.71
C ASP A 43 -3.11 14.60 -4.35
N MET A 44 -3.17 13.64 -3.43
CA MET A 44 -3.68 13.84 -2.07
C MET A 44 -2.85 14.85 -1.28
N ALA A 45 -1.52 14.72 -1.31
CA ALA A 45 -0.59 15.62 -0.63
C ALA A 45 -0.72 17.07 -1.13
N SER A 46 -0.94 17.27 -2.44
CA SER A 46 -1.15 18.60 -3.03
C SER A 46 -2.39 19.31 -2.50
N ARG A 47 -3.40 18.56 -2.04
CA ARG A 47 -4.60 19.07 -1.37
C ARG A 47 -4.48 19.19 0.14
N GLY A 48 -3.35 18.78 0.72
CA GLY A 48 -3.18 18.66 2.17
C GLY A 48 -4.04 17.55 2.78
N GLU A 49 -4.38 16.53 1.99
CA GLU A 49 -5.18 15.38 2.41
C GLU A 49 -4.31 14.14 2.55
N TRP A 50 -4.71 13.20 3.41
CA TRP A 50 -4.06 11.91 3.56
C TRP A 50 -5.08 10.78 3.67
N PRO A 51 -4.80 9.58 3.14
CA PRO A 51 -5.66 8.44 3.35
C PRO A 51 -5.68 8.09 4.85
N SER A 52 -6.86 7.72 5.33
CA SER A 52 -7.06 7.24 6.69
C SER A 52 -6.39 5.89 6.93
N ALA A 53 -6.26 5.07 5.88
CA ALA A 53 -5.46 3.86 5.86
C ALA A 53 -5.00 3.55 4.43
N VAL A 54 -3.90 2.81 4.32
CA VAL A 54 -3.41 2.29 3.04
C VAL A 54 -3.32 0.77 3.11
N VAL A 55 -3.78 0.09 2.07
CA VAL A 55 -3.67 -1.37 1.92
C VAL A 55 -2.77 -1.66 0.72
N LEU A 56 -1.72 -2.44 0.91
CA LEU A 56 -0.68 -2.68 -0.09
C LEU A 56 -0.53 -4.16 -0.41
N GLU A 57 -0.66 -4.52 -1.69
CA GLU A 57 0.03 -5.70 -2.22
C GLU A 57 1.53 -5.40 -2.30
N GLN A 58 2.34 -6.37 -1.89
CA GLN A 58 3.79 -6.28 -1.87
C GLN A 58 4.39 -6.31 -3.28
N ARG A 59 3.81 -7.12 -4.16
CA ARG A 59 4.37 -7.44 -5.48
C ARG A 59 3.51 -6.88 -6.61
N VAL A 60 3.73 -5.61 -6.94
CA VAL A 60 3.12 -4.96 -8.10
C VAL A 60 4.18 -4.47 -9.08
N ARG A 61 3.78 -4.31 -10.35
CA ARG A 61 4.66 -3.74 -11.38
C ARG A 61 4.81 -2.24 -11.17
N TRP A 62 5.85 -1.66 -11.78
CA TRP A 62 5.99 -0.21 -11.86
C TRP A 62 4.77 0.43 -12.53
N THR A 63 4.41 -0.07 -13.71
CA THR A 63 3.27 0.39 -14.52
C THR A 63 2.88 -0.71 -15.51
N HIS A 64 1.79 -0.51 -16.25
CA HIS A 64 1.38 -1.41 -17.33
C HIS A 64 2.24 -1.19 -18.59
N PRO A 65 2.45 -2.25 -19.40
CA PRO A 65 2.99 -2.06 -20.73
C PRO A 65 2.10 -1.13 -21.55
N ALA A 66 2.67 -0.04 -22.04
CA ALA A 66 2.01 0.95 -22.88
C ALA A 66 3.01 1.44 -23.96
N PRO A 67 2.55 2.12 -25.03
CA PRO A 67 3.46 2.68 -26.04
C PRO A 67 4.47 3.67 -25.45
N GLU A 68 4.04 4.46 -24.47
CA GLU A 68 4.88 5.36 -23.69
C GLU A 68 4.86 4.86 -22.24
N ILE A 69 5.99 4.31 -21.79
CA ILE A 69 6.15 3.80 -20.43
C ILE A 69 6.91 4.87 -19.63
N PRO A 70 6.38 5.37 -18.49
CA PRO A 70 7.13 6.27 -17.63
C PRO A 70 8.42 5.59 -17.16
N GLU A 71 9.54 6.31 -17.24
CA GLU A 71 10.85 5.78 -16.83
C GLU A 71 10.81 5.38 -15.34
N PRO A 72 11.13 4.12 -15.00
CA PRO A 72 11.15 3.70 -13.61
C PRO A 72 12.28 4.39 -12.83
N PRO A 73 12.00 4.85 -11.59
CA PRO A 73 13.01 5.30 -10.66
C PRO A 73 14.15 4.28 -10.46
N ALA A 74 15.32 4.75 -10.01
CA ALA A 74 16.50 3.90 -9.87
C ALA A 74 16.27 2.71 -8.95
N GLU A 75 15.55 2.90 -7.84
CA GLU A 75 15.19 1.86 -6.89
C GLU A 75 14.24 0.81 -7.49
N VAL A 76 13.35 1.22 -8.39
CA VAL A 76 12.43 0.32 -9.11
C VAL A 76 13.20 -0.55 -10.10
N ARG A 77 14.19 0.02 -10.81
CA ARG A 77 15.10 -0.74 -11.69
C ARG A 77 15.98 -1.72 -10.93
N ALA A 78 16.47 -1.34 -9.76
CA ALA A 78 17.38 -2.15 -8.96
C ALA A 78 16.68 -3.35 -8.30
N GLU A 79 15.46 -3.16 -7.80
CA GLU A 79 14.75 -4.15 -6.99
C GLU A 79 13.64 -4.90 -7.74
N GLY A 80 13.25 -4.38 -8.91
CA GLY A 80 12.10 -4.90 -9.67
C GLY A 80 10.79 -4.82 -8.87
N PHE A 81 9.86 -5.71 -9.18
CA PHE A 81 8.51 -5.69 -8.61
C PHE A 81 8.41 -6.26 -7.18
N ALA A 82 9.45 -6.95 -6.69
CA ALA A 82 9.37 -7.75 -5.46
C ALA A 82 9.10 -6.93 -4.19
N ASN A 83 9.54 -5.68 -4.17
CA ASN A 83 9.45 -4.78 -3.03
C ASN A 83 8.60 -3.53 -3.29
N ALA A 84 7.72 -3.58 -4.29
CA ALA A 84 6.94 -2.42 -4.69
C ALA A 84 6.06 -1.88 -3.54
N GLY A 85 5.37 -2.74 -2.79
CA GLY A 85 4.60 -2.32 -1.62
C GLY A 85 5.46 -1.61 -0.56
N ILE A 86 6.66 -2.13 -0.27
CA ILE A 86 7.58 -1.49 0.67
C ILE A 86 8.05 -0.13 0.16
N ARG A 87 8.35 -0.01 -1.14
CA ARG A 87 8.71 1.29 -1.73
C ARG A 87 7.55 2.28 -1.70
N CYS A 88 6.33 1.83 -1.94
CA CYS A 88 5.12 2.65 -1.78
C CYS A 88 4.98 3.15 -0.34
N TYR A 89 5.26 2.30 0.64
CA TYR A 89 5.24 2.70 2.05
C TYR A 89 6.34 3.73 2.38
N ASP A 90 7.57 3.50 1.91
CA ASP A 90 8.66 4.48 2.06
C ASP A 90 8.29 5.83 1.41
N TYR A 91 7.70 5.79 0.21
CA TYR A 91 7.24 6.98 -0.50
C TYR A 91 6.20 7.76 0.31
N LEU A 92 5.16 7.08 0.80
CA LEU A 92 4.14 7.67 1.66
C LEU A 92 4.76 8.37 2.88
N ARG A 93 5.69 7.70 3.58
CA ARG A 93 6.35 8.25 4.76
C ARG A 93 7.19 9.48 4.44
N GLN A 94 7.92 9.46 3.32
CA GLN A 94 8.70 10.60 2.85
C GLN A 94 7.79 11.79 2.55
N MET A 95 6.68 11.55 1.85
CA MET A 95 5.70 12.58 1.50
C MET A 95 5.00 13.17 2.73
N GLN A 96 4.76 12.38 3.78
CA GLN A 96 4.20 12.87 5.04
C GLN A 96 5.19 13.70 5.86
N ASN A 97 6.51 13.57 5.65
CA ASN A 97 7.56 14.35 6.30
C ASN A 97 7.38 14.51 7.83
N GLY A 98 6.92 13.46 8.51
CA GLY A 98 6.65 13.44 9.96
C GLY A 98 5.31 14.08 10.40
N SER A 99 4.53 14.61 9.47
CA SER A 99 3.18 15.12 9.72
C SER A 99 2.15 13.99 9.64
N GLY A 100 1.84 13.43 10.81
CA GLY A 100 0.93 12.29 10.92
C GLY A 100 1.56 10.97 10.45
N LYS A 101 0.90 9.87 10.79
CA LYS A 101 1.27 8.53 10.32
C LYS A 101 0.02 7.89 9.74
N THR A 102 -0.03 7.74 8.42
CA THR A 102 -1.08 6.92 7.81
C THR A 102 -0.76 5.45 8.07
N PRO A 103 -1.65 4.69 8.74
CA PRO A 103 -1.43 3.29 9.01
C PRO A 103 -1.43 2.48 7.70
N VAL A 104 -0.49 1.55 7.59
CA VAL A 104 -0.33 0.68 6.41
C VAL A 104 -0.67 -0.77 6.76
N ILE A 105 -1.42 -1.43 5.88
CA ILE A 105 -1.69 -2.87 5.95
C ILE A 105 -1.09 -3.51 4.70
N PHE A 106 -0.02 -4.29 4.86
CA PHE A 106 0.47 -5.17 3.81
C PHE A 106 -0.48 -6.37 3.71
N TYR A 107 -1.31 -6.39 2.67
CA TYR A 107 -2.19 -7.50 2.37
C TYR A 107 -1.65 -8.25 1.15
N SER A 108 -0.90 -9.31 1.38
CA SER A 108 -0.09 -9.96 0.35
C SER A 108 -0.04 -11.48 0.50
N THR A 109 0.38 -12.16 -0.58
CA THR A 109 0.78 -13.58 -0.54
C THR A 109 2.21 -13.79 -0.04
N VAL A 110 2.98 -12.71 0.18
CA VAL A 110 4.31 -12.78 0.78
C VAL A 110 4.19 -12.89 2.30
N GLU A 111 4.89 -13.84 2.89
CA GLU A 111 4.94 -14.07 4.33
C GLU A 111 5.28 -12.78 5.12
N PRO A 112 4.55 -12.47 6.21
CA PRO A 112 4.75 -11.31 7.07
C PRO A 112 6.20 -11.13 7.54
N GLU A 113 6.89 -12.22 7.83
CA GLU A 113 8.28 -12.23 8.30
C GLU A 113 9.22 -11.69 7.22
N LYS A 114 9.00 -12.05 5.95
CA LYS A 114 9.81 -11.58 4.82
C LYS A 114 9.61 -10.09 4.57
N ILE A 115 8.37 -9.61 4.67
CA ILE A 115 8.05 -8.18 4.56
C ILE A 115 8.72 -7.43 5.71
N SER A 116 8.55 -7.91 6.94
CA SER A 116 9.12 -7.30 8.15
C SER A 116 10.64 -7.27 8.13
N GLU A 117 11.30 -8.32 7.65
CA GLU A 117 12.76 -8.37 7.51
C GLU A 117 13.26 -7.25 6.58
N VAL A 118 12.61 -7.04 5.44
CA VAL A 118 12.99 -5.97 4.50
C VAL A 118 12.72 -4.58 5.10
N LEU A 119 11.60 -4.40 5.79
CA LEU A 119 11.28 -3.14 6.50
C LEU A 119 12.32 -2.81 7.57
N LEU A 120 12.72 -3.79 8.38
CA LEU A 120 13.75 -3.62 9.41
C LEU A 120 15.11 -3.25 8.79
N ARG A 121 15.50 -3.88 7.67
CA ARG A 121 16.74 -3.53 6.94
C ARG A 121 16.72 -2.09 6.40
N ARG A 122 15.54 -1.51 6.18
CA ARG A 122 15.34 -0.10 5.77
C ARG A 122 15.21 0.86 6.96
N GLY A 123 15.38 0.37 8.18
CA GLY A 123 15.26 1.17 9.40
C GLY A 123 13.82 1.51 9.77
N ILE A 124 12.83 0.79 9.22
CA ILE A 124 11.43 0.91 9.63
C ILE A 124 11.20 -0.05 10.79
N GLY A 125 10.95 0.51 11.98
CA GLY A 125 10.70 -0.26 13.19
C GLY A 125 9.36 -1.02 13.14
N ALA A 126 9.27 -2.11 13.89
CA ALA A 126 8.10 -2.99 13.94
C ALA A 126 6.96 -2.45 14.83
N ASP A 127 6.71 -1.13 14.81
CA ASP A 127 5.56 -0.57 15.52
C ASP A 127 4.27 -1.05 14.83
N PRO A 128 3.41 -1.84 15.50
CA PRO A 128 2.18 -2.35 14.91
C PRO A 128 1.16 -1.25 14.60
N MET A 129 1.36 -0.02 15.10
CA MET A 129 0.59 1.16 14.71
C MET A 129 1.09 1.79 13.41
N ASP A 130 2.33 1.51 13.01
CA ASP A 130 2.92 2.01 11.77
C ASP A 130 2.54 1.10 10.59
N TYR A 131 2.66 -0.22 10.77
CA TYR A 131 2.17 -1.18 9.78
C TYR A 131 1.69 -2.50 10.39
N GLN A 132 0.81 -3.18 9.67
CA GLN A 132 0.42 -4.57 9.92
C GLN A 132 0.64 -5.41 8.65
N CYS A 133 1.03 -6.66 8.82
CA CYS A 133 1.11 -7.64 7.73
C CYS A 133 -0.02 -8.65 7.88
N VAL A 134 -0.77 -8.88 6.82
CA VAL A 134 -1.89 -9.81 6.74
C VAL A 134 -1.72 -10.65 5.48
N GLU A 135 -1.65 -11.97 5.66
CA GLU A 135 -1.59 -12.86 4.50
C GLU A 135 -2.95 -12.94 3.79
N LYS A 136 -2.92 -13.00 2.46
CA LYS A 136 -4.11 -13.24 1.62
C LYS A 136 -4.68 -14.65 1.80
N ILE A 137 -3.91 -15.57 2.36
CA ILE A 137 -4.38 -16.95 2.63
C ILE A 137 -5.34 -16.99 3.81
N ASP A 138 -5.17 -16.07 4.76
CA ASP A 138 -6.12 -15.84 5.81
C ASP A 138 -7.28 -15.05 5.22
N THR A 139 -8.48 -15.64 5.30
CA THR A 139 -9.76 -15.05 4.92
C THR A 139 -9.87 -13.54 5.23
N PHE A 140 -10.83 -12.82 4.63
CA PHE A 140 -11.07 -11.39 4.87
C PHE A 140 -11.16 -10.96 6.35
N THR A 141 -11.38 -11.90 7.28
CA THR A 141 -11.30 -11.71 8.73
C THR A 141 -10.02 -11.00 9.18
N GLY A 142 -8.85 -11.40 8.67
CA GLY A 142 -7.57 -10.81 9.04
C GLY A 142 -7.50 -9.33 8.65
N LEU A 143 -7.87 -9.04 7.40
CA LEU A 143 -7.93 -7.69 6.86
C LEU A 143 -8.92 -6.80 7.62
N HIS A 144 -10.11 -7.31 7.93
CA HIS A 144 -11.10 -6.58 8.73
C HIS A 144 -10.61 -6.28 10.14
N ASN A 145 -9.95 -7.23 10.81
CA ASN A 145 -9.38 -7.01 12.13
C ASN A 145 -8.25 -5.98 12.11
N ALA A 146 -7.41 -6.00 11.07
CA ALA A 146 -6.34 -5.02 10.89
C ALA A 146 -6.92 -3.60 10.70
N LEU A 147 -7.93 -3.46 9.85
CA LEU A 147 -8.62 -2.18 9.59
C LEU A 147 -9.26 -1.61 10.86
N ARG A 148 -10.05 -2.41 11.59
CA ARG A 148 -10.72 -1.95 12.82
C ARG A 148 -9.79 -1.39 13.89
N LYS A 149 -8.50 -1.75 13.87
CA LYS A 149 -7.51 -1.22 14.81
C LYS A 149 -7.01 0.17 14.42
N VAL A 150 -7.08 0.53 13.14
CA VAL A 150 -6.38 1.69 12.59
C VAL A 150 -7.30 2.80 12.09
N ILE A 151 -8.60 2.52 11.94
CA ILE A 151 -9.61 3.48 11.49
C ILE A 151 -10.85 3.47 12.38
#